data_AF-A0A7C2RQJ7-F1
#
_entry.id   AF-A0A7C2RQJ7-F1
#
_cell.length_a   1.000
_cell.length_b   1.000
_cell.length_c   1.000
_cell.angle_alpha   90.00
_cell.angle_beta   90.00
_cell.angle_gamma   90.00
#
_symmetry.space_group_name_H-M   'P 1'
#
loop_
_entity.id
_entity.type
_entity.pdbx_description
1 polymer ?
#
loop_
_entity_poly.entity_id
_entity_poly.type
_entity_poly.pdbx_seq_one_letter_code
_entity_poly.pdbx_strand_id
1 'polypeptide(L)'
;ARALMCRSDLLLLDEPTNHLDLEAVVWLEGWLKSYRGTLLLISHDRDFLDGVCTHVVHMEQGTVTLYSGNYTAFERLRAERLALQQSTFARQQREVAHIKSFVERFKAKASKARQAQSRVKALERMELVAAVNADSPFTFAMRVPDKLPHPMLQLNNVSAGYGDKPIIVGVKLSLAPGDRIGLLGVNGAGKSTLIKLLAGDIAPLAGERVPSQELRIGYFAQHQLEQLRPEWSALEHLRHAHPKETEQVLRDFLGGFAFVGDMALAPIAPFSGGEKARLVLALLVYQKPNLLLLDEPTNHLDLEMRDALALALQDFEGAMVIVSHDRYMLRATTDRLWLVRAGSVTEFEESLDDYPRWLAEQEALDKAREQPAGDELEAENSAAARKEKRRLDAELRKKQQPMRNKLATLEQEVARLTAEQAALTEALSDAGIYEETQKTRLMQTLAQKTQVDLALSEAEEAWMLLAEALEE
;
A
#
# COMPACT_ATOMS: atom_id res chain seq x y z
N ALA A 1 7.69 -12.67 21.39
CA ALA A 1 8.36 -13.90 21.86
C ALA A 1 7.68 -14.55 23.08
N ARG A 2 7.70 -13.93 24.28
CA ARG A 2 7.15 -14.56 25.51
C ARG A 2 5.68 -15.00 25.39
N ALA A 3 4.83 -14.18 24.76
CA ALA A 3 3.43 -14.53 24.51
C ALA A 3 3.29 -15.73 23.55
N LEU A 4 4.06 -15.74 22.45
CA LEU A 4 4.06 -16.82 21.44
C LEU A 4 4.55 -18.16 22.01
N MET A 5 5.45 -18.14 22.98
CA MET A 5 5.96 -19.36 23.63
C MET A 5 4.99 -19.95 24.68
N CYS A 6 3.98 -19.18 25.08
CA CYS A 6 2.96 -19.66 26.00
C CYS A 6 1.94 -20.49 25.21
N ARG A 7 1.70 -21.74 25.65
CA ARG A 7 0.56 -22.50 25.10
C ARG A 7 -0.72 -21.83 25.58
N SER A 8 -1.45 -21.20 24.66
CA SER A 8 -2.73 -20.57 24.92
C SER A 8 -3.79 -21.11 23.96
N ASP A 9 -5.04 -21.17 24.42
CA ASP A 9 -6.22 -21.43 23.58
C ASP A 9 -6.76 -20.15 22.92
N LEU A 10 -6.44 -18.98 23.51
CA LEU A 10 -6.76 -17.65 23.01
C LEU A 10 -5.48 -16.79 23.05
N LEU A 11 -5.07 -16.27 21.91
CA LEU A 11 -3.96 -15.33 21.78
C LEU A 11 -4.48 -13.95 21.41
N LEU A 12 -4.12 -12.94 22.20
CA LEU A 12 -4.46 -11.54 21.95
C LEU A 12 -3.18 -10.81 21.55
N LEU A 13 -3.17 -10.19 20.37
CA LEU A 13 -2.06 -9.40 19.85
C LEU A 13 -2.55 -8.00 19.49
N ASP A 14 -1.86 -7.00 20.02
CA ASP A 14 -2.13 -5.59 19.75
C ASP A 14 -0.95 -5.01 18.96
N GLU A 15 -1.18 -4.68 17.69
CA GLU A 15 -0.21 -4.17 16.72
C GLU A 15 1.13 -4.91 16.72
N PRO A 16 1.16 -6.25 16.49
CA PRO A 16 2.37 -7.04 16.63
C PRO A 16 3.39 -6.80 15.51
N THR A 17 2.98 -6.20 14.40
CA THR A 17 3.86 -5.85 13.26
C THR A 17 4.65 -4.56 13.51
N ASN A 18 4.23 -3.73 14.48
CA ASN A 18 4.96 -2.50 14.79
C ASN A 18 6.39 -2.82 15.27
N HIS A 19 7.35 -2.08 14.72
CA HIS A 19 8.78 -2.23 15.02
C HIS A 19 9.41 -3.59 14.66
N LEU A 20 8.73 -4.43 13.88
CA LEU A 20 9.28 -5.67 13.33
C LEU A 20 9.73 -5.47 11.90
N ASP A 21 10.93 -5.94 11.54
CA ASP A 21 11.32 -5.93 10.13
C ASP A 21 10.44 -6.83 9.27
N LEU A 22 10.48 -6.58 7.96
CA LEU A 22 9.73 -7.36 6.97
C LEU A 22 9.97 -8.87 7.13
N GLU A 23 11.20 -9.28 7.48
CA GLU A 23 11.54 -10.68 7.80
C GLU A 23 10.79 -11.21 9.03
N ALA A 24 10.85 -10.50 10.16
CA ALA A 24 10.14 -10.92 11.36
C ALA A 24 8.62 -10.91 11.16
N VAL A 25 8.09 -9.99 10.34
CA VAL A 25 6.67 -9.96 9.95
C VAL A 25 6.31 -11.21 9.15
N VAL A 26 7.08 -11.56 8.11
CA VAL A 26 6.88 -12.79 7.32
C VAL A 26 6.94 -14.04 8.21
N TRP A 27 7.93 -14.11 9.11
CA TRP A 27 8.06 -15.23 10.05
C TRP A 27 6.85 -15.32 10.99
N LEU A 28 6.43 -14.19 11.55
CA LEU A 28 5.29 -14.12 12.46
C LEU A 28 4.00 -14.52 11.76
N GLU A 29 3.80 -14.08 10.53
CA GLU A 29 2.67 -14.45 9.67
C GLU A 29 2.61 -15.99 9.50
N GLY A 30 3.74 -16.60 9.12
CA GLY A 30 3.85 -18.06 8.99
C GLY A 30 3.61 -18.81 10.31
N TRP A 31 4.10 -18.27 11.43
CA TRP A 31 3.86 -18.84 12.75
C TRP A 31 2.38 -18.79 13.13
N LEU A 32 1.72 -17.63 12.95
CA LEU A 32 0.31 -17.43 13.27
C LEU A 32 -0.61 -18.27 12.41
N LYS A 33 -0.29 -18.48 11.12
CA LYS A 33 -1.02 -19.41 10.24
C LYS A 33 -1.03 -20.85 10.79
N SER A 34 0.02 -21.26 11.51
CA SER A 34 0.11 -22.59 12.12
C SER A 34 -0.52 -22.70 13.52
N TYR A 35 -0.93 -21.56 14.09
CA TYR A 35 -1.49 -21.51 15.44
C TYR A 35 -2.88 -22.14 15.48
N ARG A 36 -3.08 -23.10 16.40
CA ARG A 36 -4.31 -23.91 16.48
C ARG A 36 -5.38 -23.35 17.41
N GLY A 37 -5.09 -22.27 18.14
CA GLY A 37 -6.05 -21.62 19.04
C GLY A 37 -6.83 -20.50 18.36
N THR A 38 -7.67 -19.81 19.13
CA THR A 38 -8.35 -18.59 18.69
C THR A 38 -7.36 -17.42 18.73
N LEU A 39 -7.25 -16.69 17.62
CA LEU A 39 -6.42 -15.49 17.53
C LEU A 39 -7.33 -14.25 17.46
N LEU A 40 -7.09 -13.28 18.35
CA LEU A 40 -7.62 -11.92 18.21
C LEU A 40 -6.43 -10.99 17.98
N LEU A 41 -6.45 -10.32 16.84
CA LEU A 41 -5.36 -9.51 16.35
C LEU A 41 -5.88 -8.10 16.01
N ILE A 42 -5.17 -7.08 16.50
CA ILE A 42 -5.32 -5.70 16.06
C ILE A 42 -4.08 -5.36 15.24
N SER A 43 -4.26 -4.87 14.01
CA SER A 43 -3.17 -4.40 13.16
C SER A 43 -3.69 -3.38 12.14
N HIS A 44 -2.80 -2.48 11.72
CA HIS A 44 -3.01 -1.63 10.55
C HIS A 44 -2.37 -2.17 9.25
N ASP A 45 -1.68 -3.31 9.29
CA ASP A 45 -1.03 -3.93 8.12
C ASP A 45 -2.03 -4.81 7.35
N ARG A 46 -2.39 -4.38 6.14
CA ARG A 46 -3.40 -5.04 5.30
C ARG A 46 -2.97 -6.44 4.88
N ASP A 47 -1.73 -6.57 4.41
CA ASP A 47 -1.22 -7.83 3.87
C ASP A 47 -1.07 -8.87 4.99
N PHE A 48 -0.65 -8.42 6.17
CA PHE A 48 -0.58 -9.27 7.36
C PHE A 48 -1.97 -9.73 7.84
N LEU A 49 -2.95 -8.81 7.89
CA LEU A 49 -4.33 -9.16 8.23
C LEU A 49 -4.93 -10.11 7.19
N ASP A 50 -4.68 -9.87 5.90
CA ASP A 50 -5.21 -10.70 4.82
C ASP A 50 -4.66 -12.12 4.87
N GLY A 51 -3.35 -12.27 5.14
CA GLY A 51 -2.70 -13.57 5.23
C GLY A 51 -3.12 -14.38 6.45
N VAL A 52 -3.46 -13.76 7.59
CA VAL A 52 -3.66 -14.45 8.87
C VAL A 52 -5.14 -14.57 9.26
N CYS A 53 -5.96 -13.55 8.98
CA CYS A 53 -7.31 -13.46 9.53
C CYS A 53 -8.36 -14.15 8.66
N THR A 54 -9.31 -14.82 9.31
CA THR A 54 -10.48 -15.46 8.66
C THR A 54 -11.76 -14.64 8.82
N HIS A 55 -11.77 -13.69 9.75
CA HIS A 55 -12.88 -12.80 10.05
C HIS A 55 -12.34 -11.43 10.40
N VAL A 56 -13.08 -10.38 10.06
CA VAL A 56 -12.72 -8.98 10.36
C VAL A 56 -13.79 -8.37 11.26
N VAL A 57 -13.38 -7.85 12.41
CA VAL A 57 -14.23 -7.07 13.31
C VAL A 57 -14.00 -5.60 13.00
N HIS A 58 -14.97 -4.95 12.37
CA HIS A 58 -14.91 -3.53 12.02
C HIS A 58 -15.66 -2.68 13.05
N MET A 59 -14.98 -1.66 13.58
CA MET A 59 -15.53 -0.74 14.57
C MET A 59 -15.69 0.65 13.94
N GLU A 60 -16.93 1.11 13.77
CA GLU A 60 -17.23 2.40 13.14
C GLU A 60 -18.48 3.04 13.78
N GLN A 61 -18.44 4.35 14.03
CA GLN A 61 -19.55 5.12 14.61
C GLN A 61 -20.14 4.54 15.92
N GLY A 62 -19.27 3.94 16.75
CA GLY A 62 -19.68 3.29 18.00
C GLY A 62 -20.39 1.94 17.82
N THR A 63 -20.41 1.41 16.59
CA THR A 63 -20.95 0.09 16.26
C THR A 63 -19.83 -0.89 15.93
N VAL A 64 -20.07 -2.18 16.18
CA VAL A 64 -19.12 -3.26 15.88
C VAL A 64 -19.82 -4.24 14.95
N THR A 65 -19.24 -4.47 13.77
CA THR A 65 -19.77 -5.39 12.77
C THR A 65 -18.73 -6.47 12.46
N LEU A 66 -19.15 -7.73 12.48
CA LEU A 66 -18.31 -8.87 12.10
C LEU A 66 -18.52 -9.21 10.62
N TYR A 67 -17.43 -9.35 9.88
CA TYR A 67 -17.38 -9.79 8.49
C TYR A 67 -16.62 -11.12 8.42
N SER A 68 -17.11 -12.05 7.59
CA SER A 68 -16.44 -13.31 7.29
C SER A 68 -15.56 -13.16 6.05
N GLY A 69 -14.34 -13.69 6.10
CA GLY A 69 -13.34 -13.56 5.04
C GLY A 69 -12.08 -12.85 5.52
N ASN A 70 -11.09 -12.79 4.64
CA ASN A 70 -9.87 -12.04 4.84
C ASN A 70 -10.12 -10.51 4.72
N TYR A 71 -9.05 -9.73 4.87
CA TYR A 71 -9.14 -8.28 4.87
C TYR A 71 -9.61 -7.71 3.52
N THR A 72 -9.12 -8.27 2.42
CA THR A 72 -9.50 -7.89 1.05
C THR A 72 -10.98 -8.13 0.78
N ALA A 73 -11.52 -9.27 1.22
CA ALA A 73 -12.95 -9.56 1.11
C ALA A 73 -13.79 -8.58 1.93
N PHE A 74 -13.33 -8.21 3.14
CA PHE A 74 -13.96 -7.18 3.96
C PHE A 74 -13.99 -5.82 3.25
N GLU A 75 -12.87 -5.37 2.68
CA GLU A 75 -12.82 -4.08 1.95
C GLU A 75 -13.80 -4.06 0.78
N ARG A 76 -13.85 -5.12 -0.03
CA ARG A 76 -14.80 -5.26 -1.14
C ARG A 76 -16.26 -5.19 -0.66
N LEU A 77 -16.62 -5.99 0.34
CA LEU A 77 -17.98 -6.00 0.92
C LEU A 77 -18.36 -4.64 1.52
N ARG A 78 -17.41 -3.96 2.18
CA ARG A 78 -17.62 -2.62 2.72
C ARG A 78 -17.86 -1.62 1.60
N ALA A 79 -17.02 -1.62 0.56
CA ALA A 79 -17.16 -0.73 -0.58
C ALA A 79 -18.51 -0.90 -1.30
N GLU A 80 -18.95 -2.14 -1.52
CA GLU A 80 -20.27 -2.44 -2.09
C GLU A 80 -21.42 -1.90 -1.22
N ARG A 81 -21.33 -2.09 0.10
CA ARG A 81 -22.32 -1.59 1.06
C ARG A 81 -22.38 -0.07 1.07
N LEU A 82 -21.23 0.60 1.06
CA LEU A 82 -21.13 2.06 1.00
C LEU A 82 -21.71 2.59 -0.32
N ALA A 83 -21.38 1.97 -1.46
CA ALA A 83 -21.92 2.34 -2.77
C ALA A 83 -23.46 2.18 -2.83
N LEU A 84 -23.99 1.07 -2.29
CA LEU A 84 -25.43 0.85 -2.17
C LEU A 84 -26.10 1.91 -1.30
N GLN A 85 -25.51 2.24 -0.15
CA GLN A 85 -26.04 3.27 0.74
C GLN A 85 -25.98 4.67 0.09
N GLN A 86 -24.89 5.02 -0.59
CA GLN A 86 -24.74 6.29 -1.28
C GLN A 86 -25.74 6.44 -2.44
N SER A 87 -25.96 5.38 -3.23
CA SER A 87 -26.97 5.39 -4.29
C SER A 87 -28.40 5.54 -3.74
N THR A 88 -28.69 4.87 -2.62
CA THR A 88 -29.98 4.97 -1.90
C THR A 88 -30.19 6.39 -1.36
N PHE A 89 -29.16 6.96 -0.73
CA PHE A 89 -29.17 8.34 -0.24
C PHE A 89 -29.38 9.35 -1.39
N ALA A 90 -28.65 9.20 -2.50
CA ALA A 90 -28.80 10.08 -3.66
C ALA A 90 -30.19 9.98 -4.31
N ARG A 91 -30.80 8.79 -4.31
CA ARG A 91 -32.19 8.60 -4.76
C ARG A 91 -33.18 9.29 -3.81
N GLN A 92 -32.99 9.12 -2.50
CA GLN A 92 -33.85 9.73 -1.49
C GLN A 92 -33.74 11.26 -1.51
N GLN A 93 -32.54 11.83 -1.65
CA GLN A 93 -32.32 13.28 -1.80
C GLN A 93 -33.06 13.85 -3.01
N ARG A 94 -33.02 13.16 -4.16
CA ARG A 94 -33.79 13.55 -5.36
C ARG A 94 -35.30 13.53 -5.10
N GLU A 95 -35.80 12.53 -4.39
CA GLU A 95 -37.21 12.43 -4.05
C GLU A 95 -37.63 13.53 -3.05
N VAL A 96 -36.82 13.78 -2.03
CA VAL A 96 -37.01 14.87 -1.06
C VAL A 96 -37.03 16.22 -1.78
N ALA A 97 -36.08 16.49 -2.67
CA ALA A 97 -36.03 17.71 -3.47
C ALA A 97 -37.28 17.85 -4.36
N HIS A 98 -37.71 16.76 -5.00
CA HIS A 98 -38.93 16.76 -5.80
C HIS A 98 -40.17 17.09 -4.97
N ILE A 99 -40.36 16.42 -3.82
CA ILE A 99 -41.50 16.66 -2.94
C ILE A 99 -41.46 18.11 -2.40
N LYS A 100 -40.30 18.62 -1.98
CA LYS A 100 -40.13 20.01 -1.53
C LYS A 100 -40.55 21.00 -2.62
N SER A 101 -40.07 20.81 -3.86
CA SER A 101 -40.42 21.68 -4.99
C SER A 101 -41.93 21.67 -5.30
N PHE A 102 -42.60 20.53 -5.15
CA PHE A 102 -44.05 20.41 -5.30
C PHE A 102 -44.79 21.15 -4.19
N VAL A 103 -44.37 20.96 -2.93
CA VAL A 103 -44.96 21.66 -1.78
C VAL A 103 -44.82 23.17 -1.97
N GLU A 104 -43.64 23.68 -2.30
CA GLU A 104 -43.39 25.12 -2.53
C GLU A 104 -44.29 25.71 -3.63
N ARG A 105 -44.39 25.03 -4.79
CA ARG A 105 -45.21 25.51 -5.92
C ARG A 105 -46.72 25.54 -5.63
N PHE A 106 -47.22 24.66 -4.77
CA PHE A 106 -48.66 24.47 -4.56
C PHE A 106 -49.16 24.86 -3.17
N LYS A 107 -48.28 25.33 -2.26
CA LYS A 107 -48.62 25.79 -0.90
C LYS A 107 -49.65 26.93 -0.90
N ALA A 108 -49.63 27.80 -1.90
CA ALA A 108 -50.48 28.98 -2.00
C ALA A 108 -51.79 28.77 -2.80
N LYS A 109 -52.02 27.61 -3.42
CA LYS A 109 -53.23 27.33 -4.23
C LYS A 109 -54.25 26.52 -3.43
N ALA A 110 -55.41 27.12 -3.13
CA ALA A 110 -56.49 26.51 -2.34
C ALA A 110 -56.95 25.13 -2.87
N SER A 111 -56.96 24.92 -4.19
CA SER A 111 -57.37 23.65 -4.80
C SER A 111 -56.40 22.48 -4.57
N LYS A 112 -55.12 22.75 -4.26
CA LYS A 112 -54.08 21.71 -4.08
C LYS A 112 -53.47 21.67 -2.67
N ALA A 113 -53.96 22.52 -1.76
CA ALA A 113 -53.49 22.62 -0.38
C ALA A 113 -53.51 21.28 0.38
N ARG A 114 -54.59 20.50 0.25
CA ARG A 114 -54.73 19.17 0.91
C ARG A 114 -53.69 18.16 0.41
N GLN A 115 -53.32 18.23 -0.87
CA GLN A 115 -52.32 17.38 -1.51
C GLN A 115 -50.89 17.75 -1.09
N ALA A 116 -50.60 19.05 -1.03
CA ALA A 116 -49.33 19.56 -0.52
C ALA A 116 -49.14 19.18 0.97
N GLN A 117 -50.19 19.31 1.80
CA GLN A 117 -50.14 18.95 3.23
C GLN A 117 -49.94 17.44 3.46
N SER A 118 -50.49 16.58 2.60
CA SER A 118 -50.23 15.13 2.63
C SER A 118 -48.78 14.78 2.30
N ARG A 119 -48.15 15.52 1.39
CA ARG A 119 -46.76 15.31 0.98
C ARG A 119 -45.75 15.84 2.02
N VAL A 120 -46.11 16.91 2.74
CA VAL A 120 -45.38 17.35 3.95
C VAL A 120 -45.37 16.26 5.02
N LYS A 121 -46.54 15.67 5.33
CA LYS A 121 -46.63 14.55 6.27
C LYS A 121 -45.88 13.29 5.79
N ALA A 122 -45.78 13.08 4.48
CA ALA A 122 -44.99 11.97 3.93
C ALA A 122 -43.48 12.20 4.11
N LEU A 123 -43.01 13.45 3.95
CA LEU A 123 -41.65 13.86 4.27
C LEU A 123 -41.33 13.69 5.76
N GLU A 124 -42.25 14.07 6.65
CA GLU A 124 -42.07 13.93 8.11
C GLU A 124 -41.99 12.47 8.59
N ARG A 125 -42.59 11.52 7.85
CA ARG A 125 -42.55 10.08 8.17
C ARG A 125 -41.42 9.34 7.46
N MET A 126 -40.72 10.00 6.54
CA MET A 126 -39.66 9.36 5.79
C MET A 126 -38.43 9.21 6.70
N GLU A 127 -38.03 7.98 6.97
CA GLU A 127 -36.75 7.71 7.63
C GLU A 127 -35.61 8.12 6.70
N LEU A 128 -34.84 9.12 7.11
CA LEU A 128 -33.72 9.62 6.33
C LEU A 128 -32.56 8.64 6.43
N VAL A 129 -32.11 8.17 5.27
CA VAL A 129 -30.84 7.44 5.17
C VAL A 129 -29.72 8.43 5.48
N ALA A 130 -28.80 8.03 6.37
CA ALA A 130 -27.63 8.84 6.66
C ALA A 130 -26.74 8.95 5.42
N ALA A 131 -26.20 10.15 5.18
CA ALA A 131 -25.19 10.34 4.15
C ALA A 131 -23.98 9.43 4.45
N VAL A 132 -23.47 8.79 3.41
CA VAL A 132 -22.18 8.11 3.51
C VAL A 132 -21.11 9.19 3.48
N ASN A 133 -20.44 9.43 4.59
CA ASN A 133 -19.19 10.16 4.60
C ASN A 133 -18.08 9.15 4.29
N ALA A 134 -17.79 8.96 3.00
CA ALA A 134 -16.72 8.06 2.54
C ALA A 134 -15.38 8.79 2.34
N ASP A 135 -15.34 10.10 2.56
CA ASP A 135 -14.11 10.87 2.35
C ASP A 135 -13.19 10.68 3.56
N SER A 136 -11.96 10.23 3.29
CA SER A 136 -10.86 10.32 4.23
C SER A 136 -10.77 11.77 4.73
N PRO A 137 -10.62 12.01 6.05
CA PRO A 137 -10.45 13.36 6.57
C PRO A 137 -9.14 14.00 6.09
N PHE A 138 -8.26 13.22 5.44
CA PHE A 138 -6.96 13.64 4.94
C PHE A 138 -7.02 13.91 3.43
N THR A 139 -6.67 15.14 3.05
CA THR A 139 -6.59 15.58 1.65
C THR A 139 -5.35 16.46 1.51
N PHE A 140 -4.16 15.85 1.55
CA PHE A 140 -2.92 16.58 1.31
C PHE A 140 -2.19 16.01 0.11
N ALA A 141 -1.53 16.90 -0.62
CA ALA A 141 -0.70 16.59 -1.75
C ALA A 141 0.73 17.02 -1.46
N MET A 142 1.69 16.31 -2.03
CA MET A 142 3.08 16.74 -1.97
C MET A 142 3.24 18.07 -2.71
N ARG A 143 4.01 18.98 -2.13
CA ARG A 143 4.32 20.25 -2.79
C ARG A 143 5.44 20.02 -3.80
N VAL A 144 5.24 20.55 -5.01
CA VAL A 144 6.24 20.49 -6.08
C VAL A 144 7.54 21.17 -5.60
N PRO A 145 8.69 20.49 -5.68
CA PRO A 145 9.97 21.07 -5.30
C PRO A 145 10.36 22.23 -6.23
N ASP A 146 11.05 23.25 -5.71
CA ASP A 146 11.42 24.41 -6.54
C ASP A 146 12.44 24.06 -7.63
N LYS A 147 13.30 23.05 -7.39
CA LYS A 147 14.37 22.60 -8.29
C LYS A 147 14.61 21.10 -8.17
N LEU A 148 14.89 20.46 -9.31
CA LEU A 148 15.19 19.04 -9.43
C LEU A 148 16.59 18.87 -10.05
N PRO A 149 17.66 18.87 -9.25
CA PRO A 149 19.02 18.71 -9.77
C PRO A 149 19.26 17.28 -10.28
N HIS A 150 20.03 17.12 -11.35
CA HIS A 150 20.44 15.81 -11.85
C HIS A 150 21.97 15.79 -12.00
N PRO A 151 22.69 14.87 -11.33
CA PRO A 151 22.24 13.97 -10.25
C PRO A 151 21.92 14.73 -8.96
N MET A 152 21.08 14.14 -8.09
CA MET A 152 20.73 14.72 -6.79
C MET A 152 21.80 14.47 -5.73
N LEU A 153 22.24 13.21 -5.65
CA LEU A 153 23.24 12.74 -4.70
C LEU A 153 23.99 11.56 -5.29
N GLN A 154 25.32 11.55 -5.14
CA GLN A 154 26.15 10.42 -5.53
C GLN A 154 26.99 9.93 -4.35
N LEU A 155 27.07 8.61 -4.20
CA LEU A 155 27.98 7.94 -3.29
C LEU A 155 29.01 7.17 -4.12
N ASN A 156 30.29 7.47 -3.92
CA ASN A 156 31.41 6.84 -4.60
C ASN A 156 32.19 5.95 -3.61
N ASN A 157 31.92 4.64 -3.65
CA ASN A 157 32.54 3.61 -2.80
C ASN A 157 32.55 3.99 -1.31
N VAL A 158 31.42 4.48 -0.82
CA VAL A 158 31.30 5.02 0.52
C VAL A 158 31.17 3.90 1.56
N SER A 159 31.93 4.02 2.63
CA SER A 159 31.75 3.23 3.84
C SER A 159 31.27 4.12 4.97
N ALA A 160 30.27 3.66 5.75
CA ALA A 160 29.71 4.42 6.86
C ALA A 160 29.40 3.51 8.05
N GLY A 161 29.47 4.10 9.24
CA GLY A 161 29.32 3.40 10.50
C GLY A 161 29.42 4.36 11.67
N TYR A 162 29.62 3.82 12.87
CA TYR A 162 29.73 4.61 14.10
C TYR A 162 31.11 4.40 14.74
N GLY A 163 31.80 5.51 15.04
CA GLY A 163 33.21 5.46 15.43
C GLY A 163 34.04 4.82 14.32
N ASP A 164 34.90 3.87 14.66
CA ASP A 164 35.76 3.16 13.71
C ASP A 164 35.13 1.87 13.14
N LYS A 165 33.87 1.56 13.49
CA LYS A 165 33.21 0.33 13.06
C LYS A 165 32.35 0.59 11.80
N PRO A 166 32.80 0.17 10.61
CA PRO A 166 31.97 0.27 9.41
C PRO A 166 30.78 -0.69 9.52
N ILE A 167 29.58 -0.19 9.21
CA ILE A 167 28.35 -0.98 9.13
C ILE A 167 28.05 -1.29 7.66
N ILE A 168 28.19 -0.29 6.79
CA ILE A 168 28.08 -0.43 5.34
C ILE A 168 29.43 -0.10 4.69
N VAL A 169 29.81 -0.84 3.66
CA VAL A 169 31.14 -0.80 3.04
C VAL A 169 31.02 -0.74 1.53
N GLY A 170 31.76 0.19 0.91
CA GLY A 170 31.93 0.23 -0.54
C GLY A 170 30.64 0.52 -1.32
N VAL A 171 29.71 1.28 -0.74
CA VAL A 171 28.43 1.62 -1.36
C VAL A 171 28.65 2.57 -2.52
N LYS A 172 28.20 2.17 -3.72
CA LYS A 172 28.24 2.98 -4.94
C LYS A 172 26.84 3.11 -5.51
N LEU A 173 26.27 4.31 -5.42
CA LEU A 173 24.91 4.59 -5.89
C LEU A 173 24.77 6.05 -6.31
N SER A 174 23.77 6.33 -7.15
CA SER A 174 23.40 7.66 -7.62
C SER A 174 21.90 7.80 -7.53
N LEU A 175 21.44 8.91 -6.95
CA LEU A 175 20.02 9.29 -6.91
C LEU A 175 19.76 10.36 -7.96
N ALA A 176 18.74 10.15 -8.78
CA ALA A 176 18.23 11.08 -9.78
C ALA A 176 16.78 11.49 -9.43
N PRO A 177 16.30 12.64 -9.93
CA PRO A 177 14.91 13.03 -9.77
C PRO A 177 13.95 11.93 -10.27
N GLY A 178 12.89 11.66 -9.52
CA GLY A 178 11.92 10.61 -9.83
C GLY A 178 12.32 9.20 -9.40
N ASP A 179 13.52 8.98 -8.86
CA ASP A 179 13.89 7.67 -8.29
C ASP A 179 12.97 7.34 -7.11
N ARG A 180 12.33 6.17 -7.15
CA ARG A 180 11.46 5.64 -6.08
C ARG A 180 12.00 4.33 -5.54
N ILE A 181 12.66 4.40 -4.39
CA ILE A 181 13.46 3.28 -3.89
C ILE A 181 12.91 2.78 -2.55
N GLY A 182 12.60 1.49 -2.46
CA GLY A 182 12.31 0.78 -1.22
C GLY A 182 13.56 0.12 -0.65
N LEU A 183 13.80 0.26 0.66
CA LEU A 183 14.93 -0.35 1.35
C LEU A 183 14.52 -1.61 2.10
N LEU A 184 15.12 -2.73 1.73
CA LEU A 184 14.93 -4.06 2.31
C LEU A 184 16.14 -4.50 3.14
N GLY A 185 15.91 -5.46 4.03
CA GLY A 185 16.95 -6.08 4.85
C GLY A 185 16.55 -6.19 6.31
N VAL A 186 17.35 -6.94 7.09
CA VAL A 186 17.05 -7.24 8.50
C VAL A 186 17.27 -6.04 9.41
N ASN A 187 16.70 -6.11 10.61
CA ASN A 187 16.96 -5.17 11.68
C ASN A 187 18.43 -5.25 12.09
N GLY A 188 19.08 -4.09 12.13
CA GLY A 188 20.52 -4.01 12.35
C GLY A 188 21.38 -4.25 11.10
N ALA A 189 20.82 -4.51 9.91
CA ALA A 189 21.60 -4.66 8.68
C ALA A 189 22.33 -3.38 8.24
N GLY A 190 21.86 -2.21 8.70
CA GLY A 190 22.41 -0.91 8.35
C GLY A 190 21.47 0.02 7.57
N LYS A 191 20.17 -0.31 7.44
CA LYS A 191 19.16 0.52 6.74
C LYS A 191 19.14 1.98 7.24
N SER A 192 18.97 2.18 8.54
CA SER A 192 18.98 3.54 9.12
C SER A 192 20.37 4.20 9.03
N THR A 193 21.47 3.43 9.01
CA THR A 193 22.81 3.98 8.78
C THR A 193 22.96 4.50 7.35
N LEU A 194 22.43 3.76 6.36
CA LEU A 194 22.36 4.21 4.97
C LEU A 194 21.51 5.46 4.84
N ILE A 195 20.31 5.50 5.44
CA ILE A 195 19.46 6.69 5.42
C ILE A 195 20.17 7.90 6.03
N LYS A 196 20.80 7.76 7.20
CA LYS A 196 21.55 8.85 7.84
C LYS A 196 22.74 9.32 7.01
N LEU A 197 23.41 8.40 6.30
CA LEU A 197 24.46 8.75 5.34
C LEU A 197 23.88 9.55 4.15
N LEU A 198 22.72 9.16 3.62
CA LEU A 198 22.03 9.90 2.56
C LEU A 198 21.60 11.29 3.03
N ALA A 199 21.04 11.39 4.25
CA ALA A 199 20.65 12.65 4.90
C ALA A 199 21.85 13.58 5.15
N GLY A 200 23.04 13.01 5.34
CA GLY A 200 24.24 13.75 5.73
C GLY A 200 24.43 13.90 7.23
N ASP A 201 23.64 13.18 8.04
CA ASP A 201 23.75 13.14 9.50
C ASP A 201 24.99 12.38 9.98
N ILE A 202 25.50 11.46 9.14
CA ILE A 202 26.73 10.69 9.40
C ILE A 202 27.72 10.97 8.28
N ALA A 203 28.95 11.33 8.65
CA ALA A 203 30.05 11.49 7.71
C ALA A 203 30.56 10.13 7.19
N PRO A 204 30.99 10.05 5.92
CA PRO A 204 31.61 8.83 5.40
C PRO A 204 32.92 8.53 6.12
N LEU A 205 33.15 7.27 6.48
CA LEU A 205 34.43 6.77 7.00
C LEU A 205 35.45 6.59 5.88
N ALA A 206 34.99 6.23 4.69
CA ALA A 206 35.77 6.12 3.47
C ALA A 206 34.87 6.44 2.26
N GLY A 207 35.50 6.75 1.12
CA GLY A 207 34.80 7.15 -0.10
C GLY A 207 34.28 8.59 -0.06
N GLU A 208 33.43 8.95 -1.02
CA GLU A 208 32.95 10.32 -1.19
C GLU A 208 31.43 10.39 -1.33
N ARG A 209 30.79 11.28 -0.56
CA ARG A 209 29.38 11.67 -0.69
C ARG A 209 29.31 13.03 -1.39
N VAL A 210 28.77 13.06 -2.60
CA VAL A 210 28.68 14.26 -3.45
C VAL A 210 27.21 14.68 -3.58
N PRO A 211 26.70 15.59 -2.74
CA PRO A 211 25.38 16.17 -2.89
C PRO A 211 25.37 17.29 -3.94
N SER A 212 24.25 17.46 -4.64
CA SER A 212 24.04 18.66 -5.46
C SER A 212 23.90 19.92 -4.60
N GLN A 213 24.31 21.08 -5.11
CA GLN A 213 24.18 22.37 -4.41
C GLN A 213 22.72 22.76 -4.10
N GLU A 214 21.79 22.23 -4.89
CA GLU A 214 20.36 22.52 -4.78
C GLU A 214 19.59 21.39 -4.09
N LEU A 215 20.29 20.43 -3.48
CA LEU A 215 19.69 19.32 -2.76
C LEU A 215 18.98 19.82 -1.48
N ARG A 216 17.70 19.49 -1.35
CA ARG A 216 16.87 19.74 -0.17
C ARG A 216 16.28 18.42 0.30
N ILE A 217 16.78 17.94 1.42
CA ILE A 217 16.41 16.64 1.96
C ILE A 217 15.31 16.83 3.00
N GLY A 218 14.18 16.16 2.80
CA GLY A 218 13.16 15.94 3.81
C GLY A 218 13.37 14.56 4.40
N TYR A 219 13.96 14.50 5.60
CA TYR A 219 14.12 13.23 6.32
C TYR A 219 12.95 13.08 7.30
N PHE A 220 12.20 11.98 7.26
CA PHE A 220 11.24 11.59 8.28
C PHE A 220 11.87 10.46 9.09
N ALA A 221 12.15 10.72 10.37
CA ALA A 221 12.77 9.76 11.27
C ALA A 221 11.97 9.62 12.55
N GLN A 222 12.00 8.44 13.17
CA GLN A 222 11.29 8.17 14.42
C GLN A 222 11.62 9.18 15.54
N HIS A 223 12.87 9.67 15.60
CA HIS A 223 13.31 10.65 16.60
C HIS A 223 12.78 12.08 16.36
N GLN A 224 12.18 12.39 15.21
CA GLN A 224 11.65 13.73 14.95
C GLN A 224 10.41 14.08 15.77
N LEU A 225 9.68 13.06 16.22
CA LEU A 225 8.60 13.22 17.19
C LEU A 225 9.08 13.92 18.47
N GLU A 226 10.35 13.70 18.87
CA GLU A 226 10.96 14.31 20.06
C GLU A 226 11.42 15.75 19.83
N GLN A 227 11.56 16.18 18.58
CA GLN A 227 11.95 17.55 18.23
C GLN A 227 10.78 18.53 18.27
N LEU A 228 9.54 17.99 18.28
CA LEU A 228 8.33 18.78 18.43
C LEU A 228 8.29 19.43 19.82
N ARG A 229 7.90 20.70 19.87
CA ARG A 229 7.78 21.48 21.11
C ARG A 229 6.39 21.30 21.70
N PRO A 230 6.22 20.60 22.84
CA PRO A 230 4.91 20.28 23.40
C PRO A 230 4.06 21.52 23.70
N GLU A 231 4.70 22.63 24.04
CA GLU A 231 4.07 23.89 24.39
C GLU A 231 3.53 24.68 23.18
N TRP A 232 3.99 24.36 21.96
CA TRP A 232 3.55 25.02 20.73
C TRP A 232 2.35 24.31 20.13
N SER A 233 1.53 25.05 19.41
CA SER A 233 0.49 24.51 18.52
C SER A 233 1.04 24.04 17.19
N ALA A 234 0.26 23.26 16.44
CA ALA A 234 0.60 22.85 15.08
C ALA A 234 0.89 24.07 14.16
N LEU A 235 0.07 25.11 14.28
CA LEU A 235 0.25 26.38 13.57
C LEU A 235 1.55 27.09 13.98
N GLU A 236 1.88 27.11 15.27
CA GLU A 236 3.09 27.77 15.75
C GLU A 236 4.37 27.13 15.24
N HIS A 237 4.40 25.80 15.10
CA HIS A 237 5.54 25.10 14.50
C HIS A 237 5.78 25.58 13.06
N LEU A 238 4.73 25.63 12.22
CA LEU A 238 4.85 26.14 10.85
C LEU A 238 5.19 27.63 10.81
N ARG A 239 4.56 28.45 11.67
CA ARG A 239 4.81 29.89 11.71
C ARG A 239 6.25 30.21 12.11
N HIS A 240 6.84 29.43 13.01
CA HIS A 240 8.23 29.60 13.40
C HIS A 240 9.20 29.22 12.28
N ALA A 241 8.91 28.12 11.57
CA ALA A 241 9.70 27.69 10.41
C ALA A 241 9.52 28.64 9.19
N HIS A 242 8.34 29.25 9.05
CA HIS A 242 7.95 30.07 7.90
C HIS A 242 7.32 31.42 8.33
N PRO A 243 8.09 32.33 8.94
CA PRO A 243 7.57 33.56 9.54
C PRO A 243 7.04 34.60 8.53
N LYS A 244 7.29 34.40 7.23
CA LYS A 244 6.83 35.30 6.16
C LYS A 244 5.45 34.92 5.62
N GLU A 245 4.95 33.74 5.95
CA GLU A 245 3.68 33.24 5.46
C GLU A 245 2.52 33.78 6.29
N THR A 246 1.37 33.94 5.66
CA THR A 246 0.17 34.38 6.38
C THR A 246 -0.43 33.23 7.18
N GLU A 247 -1.02 33.55 8.32
CA GLU A 247 -1.66 32.55 9.18
C GLU A 247 -2.71 31.72 8.43
N GLN A 248 -3.52 32.37 7.58
CA GLN A 248 -4.56 31.70 6.81
C GLN A 248 -3.99 30.60 5.90
N VAL A 249 -2.89 30.88 5.17
CA VAL A 249 -2.24 29.90 4.29
C VAL A 249 -1.72 28.70 5.08
N LEU A 250 -1.15 28.93 6.27
CA LEU A 250 -0.67 27.86 7.13
C LEU A 250 -1.83 27.01 7.69
N ARG A 251 -2.95 27.64 8.06
CA ARG A 251 -4.15 26.93 8.54
C ARG A 251 -4.82 26.12 7.42
N ASP A 252 -4.92 26.67 6.22
CA ASP A 252 -5.46 25.97 5.06
C ASP A 252 -4.62 24.72 4.74
N PHE A 253 -3.28 24.84 4.81
CA PHE A 253 -2.37 23.71 4.64
C PHE A 253 -2.52 22.66 5.75
N LEU A 254 -2.56 23.09 7.01
CA LEU A 254 -2.76 22.19 8.16
C LEU A 254 -4.12 21.47 8.13
N GLY A 255 -5.13 22.09 7.53
CA GLY A 255 -6.44 21.49 7.31
C GLY A 255 -6.38 20.20 6.47
N GLY A 256 -5.49 20.13 5.48
CA GLY A 256 -5.27 18.91 4.67
C GLY A 256 -4.71 17.72 5.48
N PHE A 257 -4.07 18.01 6.61
CA PHE A 257 -3.59 17.04 7.61
C PHE A 257 -4.57 16.91 8.79
N ALA A 258 -5.84 17.26 8.60
CA ALA A 258 -6.91 17.22 9.61
C ALA A 258 -6.63 18.00 10.91
N PHE A 259 -5.73 18.99 10.89
CA PHE A 259 -5.59 19.96 11.98
C PHE A 259 -6.54 21.13 11.73
N VAL A 260 -7.81 20.96 12.08
CA VAL A 260 -8.90 21.93 11.81
C VAL A 260 -9.35 22.63 13.09
N GLY A 261 -9.76 23.89 12.98
CA GLY A 261 -10.36 24.64 14.09
C GLY A 261 -9.38 24.85 15.24
N ASP A 262 -9.83 24.53 16.47
CA ASP A 262 -9.05 24.70 17.70
C ASP A 262 -7.85 23.75 17.79
N MET A 263 -7.90 22.60 17.10
CA MET A 263 -6.79 21.62 17.10
C MET A 263 -5.51 22.21 16.50
N ALA A 264 -5.63 23.09 15.50
CA ALA A 264 -4.47 23.76 14.90
C ALA A 264 -3.83 24.81 15.83
N LEU A 265 -4.60 25.33 16.79
CA LEU A 265 -4.23 26.46 17.65
C LEU A 265 -3.88 26.01 19.08
N ALA A 266 -4.33 24.83 19.50
CA ALA A 266 -4.04 24.27 20.81
C ALA A 266 -2.60 23.73 20.88
N PRO A 267 -1.94 23.77 22.07
CA PRO A 267 -0.65 23.12 22.28
C PRO A 267 -0.69 21.64 21.93
N ILE A 268 0.41 21.09 21.41
CA ILE A 268 0.49 19.69 20.97
C ILE A 268 0.88 18.70 22.07
N ALA A 269 1.15 19.16 23.29
CA ALA A 269 1.43 18.29 24.43
C ALA A 269 0.44 17.11 24.60
N PRO A 270 -0.89 17.28 24.49
CA PRO A 270 -1.85 16.19 24.60
C PRO A 270 -1.98 15.32 23.35
N PHE A 271 -1.30 15.65 22.23
CA PHE A 271 -1.39 14.87 21.01
C PHE A 271 -0.86 13.44 21.22
N SER A 272 -1.59 12.50 20.64
CA SER A 272 -1.18 11.11 20.45
C SER A 272 0.07 11.00 19.56
N GLY A 273 0.70 9.81 19.54
CA GLY A 273 1.84 9.54 18.66
C GLY A 273 1.50 9.75 17.18
N GLY A 274 0.31 9.33 16.75
CA GLY A 274 -0.15 9.49 15.36
C GLY A 274 -0.41 10.95 14.98
N GLU A 275 -1.02 11.74 15.85
CA GLU A 275 -1.18 13.19 15.63
C GLU A 275 0.17 13.90 15.57
N LYS A 276 1.14 13.52 16.39
CA LYS A 276 2.50 14.06 16.33
C LYS A 276 3.20 13.65 15.04
N ALA A 277 3.09 12.38 14.62
CA ALA A 277 3.68 11.89 13.38
C ALA A 277 3.12 12.64 12.16
N ARG A 278 1.80 12.85 12.14
CA ARG A 278 1.11 13.64 11.14
C ARG A 278 1.56 15.09 11.10
N LEU A 279 1.82 15.70 12.25
CA LEU A 279 2.39 17.05 12.31
C LEU A 279 3.81 17.08 11.75
N VAL A 280 4.69 16.15 12.13
CA VAL A 280 6.05 16.06 11.56
C VAL A 280 6.00 15.95 10.04
N LEU A 281 5.12 15.08 9.52
CA LEU A 281 4.91 14.92 8.09
C LEU A 281 4.46 16.24 7.44
N ALA A 282 3.50 16.96 8.05
CA ALA A 282 3.06 18.27 7.56
C ALA A 282 4.21 19.29 7.51
N LEU A 283 5.05 19.36 8.56
CA LEU A 283 6.21 20.23 8.61
C LEU A 283 7.21 19.91 7.51
N LEU A 284 7.46 18.62 7.26
CA LEU A 284 8.38 18.14 6.25
C LEU A 284 7.89 18.43 4.82
N VAL A 285 6.61 18.15 4.54
CA VAL A 285 6.01 18.43 3.22
C VAL A 285 6.01 19.94 2.92
N TYR A 286 5.84 20.79 3.94
CA TYR A 286 5.86 22.24 3.75
C TYR A 286 7.22 22.77 3.29
N GLN A 287 8.33 22.09 3.63
CA GLN A 287 9.68 22.48 3.23
C GLN A 287 9.96 22.33 1.73
N LYS A 288 9.07 21.66 0.98
CA LYS A 288 9.25 21.34 -0.44
C LYS A 288 10.59 20.64 -0.72
N PRO A 289 10.88 19.52 -0.04
CA PRO A 289 12.11 18.76 -0.28
C PRO A 289 12.10 18.19 -1.70
N ASN A 290 13.28 18.04 -2.30
CA ASN A 290 13.43 17.35 -3.58
C ASN A 290 13.96 15.92 -3.42
N LEU A 291 14.52 15.57 -2.25
CA LEU A 291 14.80 14.19 -1.83
C LEU A 291 14.03 13.89 -0.54
N LEU A 292 13.16 12.88 -0.55
CA LEU A 292 12.47 12.37 0.62
C LEU A 292 13.16 11.11 1.14
N LEU A 293 13.49 11.09 2.42
CA LEU A 293 14.00 9.92 3.12
C LEU A 293 12.98 9.56 4.20
N LEU A 294 12.31 8.42 4.10
CA LEU A 294 11.27 8.02 5.05
C LEU A 294 11.70 6.75 5.78
N ASP A 295 11.95 6.85 7.09
CA ASP A 295 12.31 5.71 7.93
C ASP A 295 11.09 5.30 8.77
N GLU A 296 10.42 4.24 8.34
CA GLU A 296 9.16 3.72 8.87
C GLU A 296 8.05 4.77 9.00
N PRO A 297 7.63 5.42 7.89
CA PRO A 297 6.68 6.53 7.94
C PRO A 297 5.26 6.12 8.38
N THR A 298 4.92 4.84 8.24
CA THR A 298 3.59 4.30 8.58
C THR A 298 3.45 3.96 10.07
N ASN A 299 4.54 3.97 10.83
CA ASN A 299 4.51 3.74 12.27
C ASN A 299 3.64 4.81 12.94
N HIS A 300 2.71 4.36 13.80
CA HIS A 300 1.75 5.21 14.51
C HIS A 300 0.73 5.94 13.62
N LEU A 301 0.66 5.66 12.31
CA LEU A 301 -0.40 6.16 11.43
C LEU A 301 -1.55 5.17 11.35
N ASP A 302 -2.77 5.71 11.40
CA ASP A 302 -3.99 4.94 11.11
C ASP A 302 -4.07 4.59 9.61
N LEU A 303 -5.03 3.72 9.28
CA LEU A 303 -5.20 3.22 7.92
C LEU A 303 -5.49 4.32 6.90
N GLU A 304 -6.37 5.27 7.26
CA GLU A 304 -6.82 6.35 6.37
C GLU A 304 -5.68 7.32 6.04
N MET A 305 -4.82 7.60 7.02
CA MET A 305 -3.64 8.44 6.87
C MET A 305 -2.54 7.72 6.09
N ARG A 306 -2.37 6.40 6.27
CA ARG A 306 -1.45 5.60 5.43
C ARG A 306 -1.84 5.63 3.96
N ASP A 307 -3.12 5.49 3.65
CA ASP A 307 -3.62 5.60 2.28
C ASP A 307 -3.39 6.99 1.69
N ALA A 308 -3.74 8.03 2.45
CA ALA A 308 -3.53 9.41 2.01
C ALA A 308 -2.05 9.68 1.75
N LEU A 309 -1.15 9.15 2.59
CA LEU A 309 0.29 9.24 2.39
C LEU A 309 0.75 8.46 1.15
N ALA A 310 0.21 7.26 0.92
CA ALA A 310 0.54 6.45 -0.26
C ALA A 310 0.22 7.20 -1.55
N LEU A 311 -1.00 7.74 -1.64
CA LEU A 311 -1.45 8.53 -2.77
C LEU A 311 -0.62 9.80 -2.94
N ALA A 312 -0.33 10.52 -1.86
CA ALA A 312 0.50 11.73 -1.92
C ALA A 312 1.93 11.43 -2.39
N LEU A 313 2.52 10.30 -1.97
CA LEU A 313 3.84 9.87 -2.40
C LEU A 313 3.86 9.45 -3.88
N GLN A 314 2.79 8.83 -4.39
CA GLN A 314 2.68 8.50 -5.82
C GLN A 314 2.83 9.74 -6.71
N ASP A 315 2.29 10.89 -6.30
CA ASP A 315 2.38 12.14 -7.07
C ASP A 315 3.69 12.94 -6.83
N PHE A 316 4.62 12.44 -6.00
CA PHE A 316 5.85 13.16 -5.70
C PHE A 316 6.85 13.13 -6.87
N GLU A 317 7.22 14.31 -7.38
CA GLU A 317 8.16 14.46 -8.51
C GLU A 317 9.65 14.34 -8.12
N GLY A 318 9.97 14.47 -6.83
CA GLY A 318 11.35 14.33 -6.35
C GLY A 318 11.83 12.87 -6.28
N ALA A 319 13.03 12.67 -5.76
CA ALA A 319 13.50 11.32 -5.44
C ALA A 319 13.04 10.91 -4.04
N MET A 320 12.71 9.64 -3.83
CA MET A 320 12.36 9.11 -2.52
C MET A 320 13.08 7.80 -2.20
N VAL A 321 13.43 7.65 -0.92
CA VAL A 321 13.95 6.42 -0.34
C VAL A 321 13.11 6.09 0.88
N ILE A 322 12.44 4.94 0.86
CA ILE A 322 11.49 4.51 1.89
C ILE A 322 11.99 3.22 2.55
N VAL A 323 12.13 3.23 3.87
CA VAL A 323 12.20 2.03 4.70
C VAL A 323 10.81 1.84 5.29
N SER A 324 10.16 0.73 4.96
CA SER A 324 8.89 0.37 5.58
C SER A 324 8.76 -1.13 5.71
N HIS A 325 8.01 -1.56 6.72
CA HIS A 325 7.53 -2.94 6.85
C HIS A 325 6.17 -3.15 6.21
N ASP A 326 5.49 -2.06 5.83
CA ASP A 326 4.21 -2.06 5.14
C ASP A 326 4.41 -2.39 3.65
N ARG A 327 4.08 -3.64 3.28
CA ARG A 327 4.24 -4.15 1.92
C ARG A 327 3.35 -3.42 0.92
N TYR A 328 2.17 -2.98 1.34
CA TYR A 328 1.28 -2.20 0.49
C TYR A 328 1.88 -0.83 0.18
N MET A 329 2.43 -0.13 1.18
CA MET A 329 3.15 1.13 0.98
C MET A 329 4.29 0.97 -0.02
N LEU A 330 5.14 -0.04 0.15
CA LEU A 330 6.28 -0.28 -0.75
C LEU A 330 5.81 -0.57 -2.18
N ARG A 331 4.80 -1.44 -2.36
CA ARG A 331 4.24 -1.74 -3.68
C ARG A 331 3.62 -0.53 -4.36
N ALA A 332 2.93 0.32 -3.60
CA ALA A 332 2.23 1.47 -4.13
C ALA A 332 3.16 2.63 -4.49
N THR A 333 4.34 2.73 -3.87
CA THR A 333 5.17 3.96 -3.93
C THR A 333 6.59 3.76 -4.48
N THR A 334 7.07 2.52 -4.61
CA THR A 334 8.46 2.22 -5.01
C THR A 334 8.54 1.43 -6.30
N ASP A 335 9.53 1.77 -7.14
CA ASP A 335 9.79 1.08 -8.42
C ASP A 335 11.00 0.14 -8.33
N ARG A 336 11.94 0.46 -7.43
CA ARG A 336 13.21 -0.25 -7.26
C ARG A 336 13.39 -0.63 -5.81
N LEU A 337 14.00 -1.79 -5.58
CA LEU A 337 14.25 -2.29 -4.24
C LEU A 337 15.77 -2.39 -4.02
N TRP A 338 16.25 -1.85 -2.89
CA TRP A 338 17.63 -1.95 -2.46
C TRP A 338 17.71 -2.85 -1.23
N LEU A 339 18.48 -3.91 -1.34
CA LEU A 339 18.74 -4.86 -0.26
C LEU A 339 19.99 -4.46 0.50
N VAL A 340 19.85 -4.25 1.81
CA VAL A 340 20.96 -4.05 2.74
C VAL A 340 21.24 -5.36 3.47
N ARG A 341 22.37 -6.00 3.17
CA ARG A 341 22.78 -7.26 3.82
C ARG A 341 24.30 -7.38 3.88
N ALA A 342 24.80 -7.92 4.99
CA ALA A 342 26.22 -8.20 5.23
C ALA A 342 27.15 -6.98 4.96
N GLY A 343 26.65 -5.77 5.26
CA GLY A 343 27.38 -4.52 5.05
C GLY A 343 27.49 -4.06 3.60
N SER A 344 26.77 -4.68 2.67
CA SER A 344 26.65 -4.24 1.28
C SER A 344 25.24 -3.73 0.99
N VAL A 345 25.12 -2.87 -0.02
CA VAL A 345 23.84 -2.38 -0.55
C VAL A 345 23.80 -2.77 -2.02
N THR A 346 22.84 -3.61 -2.40
CA THR A 346 22.67 -4.10 -3.77
C THR A 346 21.23 -3.88 -4.23
N GLU A 347 21.03 -3.74 -5.53
CA GLU A 347 19.69 -3.75 -6.10
C GLU A 347 19.09 -5.17 -6.00
N PHE A 348 17.83 -5.24 -5.61
CA PHE A 348 17.06 -6.47 -5.57
C PHE A 348 16.22 -6.54 -6.84
N GLU A 349 16.55 -7.50 -7.71
CA GLU A 349 15.99 -7.61 -9.07
C GLU A 349 14.63 -8.34 -9.11
N GLU A 350 14.23 -9.00 -8.02
CA GLU A 350 12.95 -9.73 -7.93
C GLU A 350 11.84 -8.83 -7.35
N SER A 351 10.60 -9.32 -7.39
CA SER A 351 9.46 -8.59 -6.84
C SER A 351 9.43 -8.63 -5.30
N LEU A 352 8.71 -7.69 -4.69
CA LEU A 352 8.48 -7.72 -3.24
C LEU A 352 7.78 -9.02 -2.78
N ASP A 353 6.95 -9.62 -3.63
CA ASP A 353 6.22 -10.85 -3.34
C ASP A 353 7.13 -12.10 -3.36
N ASP A 354 8.25 -12.04 -4.09
CA ASP A 354 9.27 -13.10 -4.10
C ASP A 354 10.24 -13.00 -2.91
N TYR A 355 10.31 -11.84 -2.26
CA TYR A 355 11.23 -11.60 -1.14
C TYR A 355 11.15 -12.62 0.00
N PRO A 356 9.95 -13.06 0.47
CA PRO A 356 9.85 -14.12 1.48
C PRO A 356 10.49 -15.45 1.05
N ARG A 357 10.31 -15.82 -0.23
CA ARG A 357 10.87 -17.06 -0.79
C ARG A 357 12.38 -16.95 -0.90
N TRP A 358 12.86 -15.84 -1.46
CA TRP A 358 14.28 -15.52 -1.54
C TRP A 358 14.94 -15.60 -0.16
N LEU A 359 14.30 -15.04 0.87
CA LEU A 359 14.83 -15.05 2.22
C LEU A 359 14.98 -16.47 2.79
N ALA A 360 13.97 -17.33 2.61
CA ALA A 360 14.02 -18.72 3.04
C ALA A 360 15.14 -19.51 2.32
N GLU A 361 15.36 -19.25 1.04
CA GLU A 361 16.47 -19.86 0.28
C GLU A 361 17.83 -19.41 0.81
N GLN A 362 17.97 -18.13 1.12
CA GLN A 362 19.19 -17.55 1.68
C GLN A 362 19.52 -18.07 3.08
N GLU A 363 18.53 -18.19 3.96
CA GLU A 363 18.74 -18.83 5.26
C GLU A 363 19.19 -20.28 5.13
N ALA A 364 18.61 -21.03 4.17
CA ALA A 364 19.00 -22.41 3.91
C ALA A 364 20.45 -22.51 3.39
N LEU A 365 20.87 -21.56 2.55
CA LEU A 365 22.24 -21.43 2.07
C LEU A 365 23.22 -21.08 3.20
N ASP A 366 22.87 -20.16 4.09
CA ASP A 366 23.70 -19.77 5.23
C ASP A 366 23.86 -20.93 6.22
N LYS A 367 22.76 -21.63 6.57
CA LYS A 367 22.81 -22.83 7.41
C LYS A 367 23.65 -23.95 6.79
N ALA A 368 23.65 -24.09 5.46
CA ALA A 368 24.49 -25.04 4.75
C ALA A 368 25.99 -24.63 4.72
N ARG A 369 26.29 -23.33 4.81
CA ARG A 369 27.67 -22.80 4.88
C ARG A 369 28.26 -22.86 6.29
N GLU A 370 27.42 -22.76 7.32
CA GLU A 370 27.84 -22.77 8.73
C GLU A 370 28.07 -24.17 9.30
N GLN A 371 27.68 -25.25 8.61
CA GLN A 371 28.04 -26.62 9.00
C GLN A 371 29.51 -26.91 8.63
N PRO A 372 30.41 -27.17 9.61
CA PRO A 372 31.80 -27.53 9.32
C PRO A 372 31.89 -28.93 8.69
N ALA A 373 32.88 -29.13 7.83
CA ALA A 373 33.21 -30.38 7.14
C ALA A 373 33.80 -31.47 8.09
N GLY A 374 33.13 -31.77 9.19
CA GLY A 374 33.59 -32.73 10.20
C GLY A 374 32.43 -33.48 10.83
N ASP A 375 31.77 -34.33 10.04
CA ASP A 375 31.14 -35.56 10.54
C ASP A 375 30.78 -36.46 9.34
N GLU A 376 31.74 -37.31 8.94
CA GLU A 376 31.54 -38.40 7.97
C GLU A 376 30.63 -39.52 8.50
N LEU A 377 30.04 -39.36 9.69
CA LEU A 377 29.12 -40.32 10.31
C LEU A 377 27.63 -39.99 10.09
N GLU A 378 27.27 -38.80 9.58
CA GLU A 378 25.87 -38.45 9.21
C GLU A 378 25.58 -38.51 7.70
N ALA A 379 26.55 -38.96 6.89
CA ALA A 379 26.44 -39.02 5.43
C ALA A 379 25.38 -40.04 4.94
N GLU A 380 25.06 -41.08 5.72
CA GLU A 380 24.01 -42.04 5.34
C GLU A 380 22.58 -41.47 5.49
N ASN A 381 22.33 -40.60 6.47
CA ASN A 381 21.00 -39.99 6.66
C ASN A 381 20.75 -38.81 5.71
N SER A 382 21.77 -38.04 5.34
CA SER A 382 21.60 -36.90 4.41
C SER A 382 21.44 -37.34 2.94
N ALA A 383 22.02 -38.48 2.55
CA ALA A 383 21.81 -39.06 1.23
C ALA A 383 20.38 -39.61 1.06
N ALA A 384 19.83 -40.23 2.12
CA ALA A 384 18.44 -40.67 2.15
C ALA A 384 17.46 -39.48 2.10
N ALA A 385 17.69 -38.43 2.92
CA ALA A 385 16.86 -37.23 2.94
C ALA A 385 16.95 -36.40 1.64
N ARG A 386 18.13 -36.29 1.00
CA ARG A 386 18.27 -35.65 -0.32
C ARG A 386 17.61 -36.45 -1.43
N LYS A 387 17.65 -37.79 -1.37
CA LYS A 387 16.97 -38.67 -2.33
C LYS A 387 15.46 -38.64 -2.15
N GLU A 388 14.98 -38.54 -0.92
CA GLU A 388 13.57 -38.40 -0.59
C GLU A 388 13.03 -37.01 -0.97
N LYS A 389 13.77 -35.92 -0.68
CA LYS A 389 13.41 -34.55 -1.10
C LYS A 389 13.41 -34.41 -2.63
N ARG A 390 14.42 -34.95 -3.34
CA ARG A 390 14.42 -35.01 -4.82
C ARG A 390 13.27 -35.84 -5.38
N ARG A 391 12.84 -36.89 -4.68
CA ARG A 391 11.68 -37.71 -5.07
C ARG A 391 10.37 -36.95 -4.85
N LEU A 392 10.21 -36.27 -3.72
CA LEU A 392 9.06 -35.42 -3.40
C LEU A 392 8.96 -34.23 -4.36
N ASP A 393 10.06 -33.54 -4.65
CA ASP A 393 10.13 -32.45 -5.63
C ASP A 393 9.83 -32.94 -7.06
N ALA A 394 10.29 -34.14 -7.41
CA ALA A 394 9.99 -34.76 -8.71
C ALA A 394 8.52 -35.25 -8.80
N GLU A 395 7.93 -35.70 -7.70
CA GLU A 395 6.51 -36.08 -7.63
C GLU A 395 5.59 -34.84 -7.66
N LEU A 396 5.96 -33.76 -6.98
CA LEU A 396 5.27 -32.46 -7.06
C LEU A 396 5.34 -31.87 -8.47
N ARG A 397 6.52 -31.87 -9.09
CA ARG A 397 6.68 -31.44 -10.49
C ARG A 397 5.87 -32.30 -11.45
N LYS A 398 5.82 -33.62 -11.25
CA LYS A 398 4.96 -34.51 -12.06
C LYS A 398 3.47 -34.25 -11.87
N LYS A 399 3.02 -33.86 -10.67
CA LYS A 399 1.62 -33.48 -10.40
C LYS A 399 1.25 -32.13 -11.01
N GLN A 400 2.18 -31.15 -11.01
CA GLN A 400 1.96 -29.81 -11.56
C GLN A 400 2.20 -29.71 -13.09
N GLN A 401 2.98 -30.62 -13.69
CA GLN A 401 3.24 -30.67 -15.13
C GLN A 401 1.95 -30.62 -16.01
N PRO A 402 0.89 -31.41 -15.74
CA PRO A 402 -0.34 -31.34 -16.55
C PRO A 402 -1.08 -29.99 -16.41
N MET A 403 -0.99 -29.33 -15.26
CA MET A 403 -1.59 -28.01 -15.05
C MET A 403 -0.81 -26.92 -15.79
N ARG A 404 0.53 -26.97 -15.74
CA ARG A 404 1.40 -26.07 -16.53
C ARG A 404 1.20 -26.21 -18.03
N ASN A 405 1.04 -27.44 -18.52
CA ASN A 405 0.75 -27.68 -19.95
C ASN A 405 -0.61 -27.11 -20.34
N LYS A 406 -1.63 -27.23 -19.47
CA LYS A 406 -2.96 -26.63 -19.71
C LYS A 406 -2.91 -25.10 -19.68
N LEU A 407 -2.12 -24.52 -18.79
CA LEU A 407 -1.94 -23.08 -18.69
C LEU A 407 -1.29 -22.53 -19.96
N ALA A 408 -0.23 -23.17 -20.45
CA ALA A 408 0.40 -22.81 -21.73
C ALA A 408 -0.56 -22.93 -22.93
N THR A 409 -1.49 -23.91 -22.95
CA THR A 409 -2.51 -23.98 -24.00
C THR A 409 -3.55 -22.87 -23.90
N LEU A 410 -3.93 -22.47 -22.69
CA LEU A 410 -4.86 -21.36 -22.46
C LEU A 410 -4.21 -20.02 -22.84
N GLU A 411 -2.93 -19.81 -22.54
CA GLU A 411 -2.18 -18.62 -22.98
C GLU A 411 -2.15 -18.48 -24.51
N GLN A 412 -1.90 -19.59 -25.21
CA GLN A 412 -1.93 -19.60 -26.68
C GLN A 412 -3.33 -19.29 -27.22
N GLU A 413 -4.37 -19.79 -26.56
CA GLU A 413 -5.76 -19.56 -26.97
C GLU A 413 -6.20 -18.12 -26.72
N VAL A 414 -5.85 -17.54 -25.57
CA VAL A 414 -6.06 -16.12 -25.25
C VAL A 414 -5.35 -15.26 -26.29
N ALA A 415 -4.06 -15.49 -26.54
CA ALA A 415 -3.30 -14.74 -27.54
C ALA A 415 -3.92 -14.81 -28.95
N ARG A 416 -4.44 -15.99 -29.34
CA ARG A 416 -5.13 -16.20 -30.62
C ARG A 416 -6.44 -15.40 -30.68
N LEU A 417 -7.27 -15.47 -29.64
CA LEU A 417 -8.57 -14.79 -29.57
C LEU A 417 -8.40 -13.27 -29.49
N THR A 418 -7.39 -12.76 -28.78
CA THR A 418 -7.06 -11.33 -28.75
C THR A 418 -6.66 -10.83 -30.15
N ALA A 419 -5.86 -11.60 -30.89
CA ALA A 419 -5.50 -11.24 -32.27
C ALA A 419 -6.71 -11.25 -33.21
N GLU A 420 -7.63 -12.21 -33.04
CA GLU A 420 -8.88 -12.30 -33.81
C GLU A 420 -9.84 -11.14 -33.48
N GLN A 421 -9.96 -10.78 -32.20
CA GLN A 421 -10.73 -9.61 -31.74
C GLN A 421 -10.17 -8.31 -32.32
N ALA A 422 -8.85 -8.16 -32.35
CA ALA A 422 -8.19 -6.98 -32.93
C ALA A 422 -8.50 -6.86 -34.43
N ALA A 423 -8.39 -7.96 -35.20
CA ALA A 423 -8.69 -7.98 -36.63
C ALA A 423 -10.17 -7.67 -36.92
N LEU A 424 -11.10 -8.21 -36.12
CA LEU A 424 -12.53 -7.91 -36.25
C LEU A 424 -12.86 -6.47 -35.87
N THR A 425 -12.16 -5.90 -34.89
CA THR A 425 -12.33 -4.49 -34.50
C THR A 425 -11.76 -3.55 -35.55
N GLU A 426 -10.65 -3.91 -36.19
CA GLU A 426 -10.09 -3.17 -37.33
C GLU A 426 -11.06 -3.21 -38.53
N ALA A 427 -11.62 -4.38 -38.84
CA ALA A 427 -12.64 -4.53 -39.90
C ALA A 427 -13.91 -3.69 -39.63
N LEU A 428 -14.29 -3.50 -38.36
CA LEU A 428 -15.41 -2.64 -37.96
C LEU A 428 -15.05 -1.15 -37.92
N SER A 429 -13.77 -0.78 -38.03
CA SER A 429 -13.33 0.62 -38.06
C SER A 429 -13.39 1.24 -39.47
N ASP A 430 -13.52 0.40 -40.52
CA ASP A 430 -13.73 0.85 -41.89
C ASP A 430 -15.14 1.44 -42.07
N ALA A 431 -15.23 2.73 -42.41
CA ALA A 431 -16.49 3.42 -42.64
C ALA A 431 -17.37 2.78 -43.76
N GLY A 432 -16.75 2.06 -44.71
CA GLY A 432 -17.45 1.39 -45.80
C GLY A 432 -18.30 0.18 -45.37
N ILE A 433 -18.05 -0.40 -44.20
CA ILE A 433 -18.81 -1.56 -43.70
C ILE A 433 -20.24 -1.20 -43.24
N TYR A 434 -20.52 0.10 -43.04
CA TYR A 434 -21.82 0.61 -42.59
C TYR A 434 -22.74 1.01 -43.76
N GLU A 435 -22.30 0.85 -45.01
CA GLU A 435 -23.15 1.09 -46.19
C GLU A 435 -24.26 0.02 -46.34
N GLU A 436 -25.42 0.42 -46.86
CA GLU A 436 -26.58 -0.48 -47.03
C GLU A 436 -26.28 -1.71 -47.90
N THR A 437 -25.29 -1.62 -48.79
CA THR A 437 -24.83 -2.71 -49.67
C THR A 437 -24.05 -3.80 -48.92
N GLN A 438 -23.50 -3.51 -47.74
CA GLN A 438 -22.66 -4.41 -46.94
C GLN A 438 -23.31 -4.91 -45.64
N LYS A 439 -24.61 -4.65 -45.46
CA LYS A 439 -25.37 -5.00 -44.25
C LYS A 439 -25.22 -6.47 -43.81
N THR A 440 -25.15 -7.41 -44.74
CA THR A 440 -24.94 -8.84 -44.44
C THR A 440 -23.55 -9.10 -43.85
N ARG A 441 -22.51 -8.45 -44.38
CA ARG A 441 -21.13 -8.57 -43.89
C ARG A 441 -21.00 -7.96 -42.51
N LEU A 442 -21.59 -6.78 -42.27
CA LEU A 442 -21.63 -6.14 -40.96
C LEU A 442 -22.27 -7.04 -39.89
N MET A 443 -23.42 -7.65 -40.18
CA MET A 443 -24.08 -8.57 -39.24
C MET A 443 -23.24 -9.81 -38.93
N GLN A 444 -22.53 -10.35 -39.93
CA GLN A 444 -21.62 -11.48 -39.74
C GLN A 444 -20.41 -11.11 -38.88
N THR A 445 -19.77 -9.97 -39.15
CA THR A 445 -18.61 -9.47 -38.40
C THR A 445 -18.97 -9.13 -36.95
N LEU A 446 -20.15 -8.54 -36.71
CA LEU A 446 -20.66 -8.31 -35.35
C LEU A 446 -20.93 -9.61 -34.61
N ALA A 447 -21.58 -10.59 -35.26
CA ALA A 447 -21.85 -11.90 -34.63
C ALA A 447 -20.55 -12.65 -34.29
N GLN A 448 -19.56 -12.63 -35.20
CA GLN A 448 -18.24 -13.21 -34.94
C GLN A 448 -17.52 -12.50 -33.80
N LYS A 449 -17.58 -11.16 -33.74
CA LYS A 449 -16.98 -10.40 -32.64
C LYS A 449 -17.60 -10.76 -31.30
N THR A 450 -18.93 -10.84 -31.21
CA THR A 450 -19.61 -11.25 -29.98
C THR A 450 -19.21 -12.67 -29.54
N GLN A 451 -19.02 -13.59 -30.50
CA GLN A 451 -18.59 -14.94 -30.20
C GLN A 451 -17.12 -15.01 -29.73
N VAL A 452 -16.24 -14.23 -30.35
CA VAL A 452 -14.82 -14.12 -29.94
C VAL A 452 -14.69 -13.45 -28.59
N ASP A 453 -15.46 -12.39 -28.32
CA ASP A 453 -15.46 -11.68 -27.02
C ASP A 453 -15.91 -12.61 -25.89
N LEU A 454 -16.94 -13.44 -26.11
CA LEU A 454 -17.40 -14.43 -25.14
C LEU A 454 -16.34 -15.51 -24.89
N ALA A 455 -15.77 -16.07 -25.97
CA ALA A 455 -14.75 -17.11 -25.87
C ALA A 455 -13.46 -16.61 -25.20
N LEU A 456 -13.09 -15.34 -25.45
CA LEU A 456 -11.94 -14.70 -24.81
C LEU A 456 -12.17 -14.56 -23.31
N SER A 457 -13.35 -14.08 -22.90
CA SER A 457 -13.72 -13.95 -21.49
C SER A 457 -13.69 -15.31 -20.77
N GLU A 458 -14.24 -16.37 -21.39
CA GLU A 458 -14.21 -17.72 -20.81
C GLU A 458 -12.79 -18.29 -20.72
N ALA A 459 -11.94 -18.05 -21.72
CA ALA A 459 -10.55 -18.49 -21.73
C ALA A 459 -9.69 -17.75 -20.70
N GLU A 460 -9.90 -16.44 -20.53
CA GLU A 460 -9.24 -15.61 -19.51
C GLU A 460 -9.63 -16.05 -18.10
N GLU A 461 -10.92 -16.28 -17.85
CA GLU A 461 -11.40 -16.78 -16.54
C GLU A 461 -10.83 -18.17 -16.23
N ALA A 462 -10.83 -19.09 -17.20
CA ALA A 462 -10.24 -20.41 -17.04
C ALA A 462 -8.71 -20.36 -16.83
N TRP A 463 -8.01 -19.44 -17.49
CA TRP A 463 -6.58 -19.21 -17.29
C TRP A 463 -6.30 -18.68 -15.89
N MET A 464 -7.07 -17.70 -15.43
CA MET A 464 -6.94 -17.08 -14.11
C MET A 464 -7.16 -18.10 -12.99
N LEU A 465 -8.24 -18.88 -13.04
CA LEU A 465 -8.54 -19.91 -12.05
C LEU A 465 -7.47 -21.02 -12.00
N LEU A 466 -6.90 -21.38 -13.17
CA LEU A 466 -5.85 -22.39 -13.24
C LEU A 466 -4.49 -21.86 -12.76
N ALA A 467 -4.22 -20.57 -12.97
CA ALA A 467 -3.03 -19.89 -12.46
C ALA A 467 -3.07 -19.81 -10.92
N GLU A 468 -4.21 -19.41 -10.35
CA GLU A 468 -4.45 -19.36 -8.90
C GLU A 468 -4.28 -20.75 -8.25
N ALA A 469 -4.85 -21.80 -8.86
CA ALA A 469 -4.69 -23.18 -8.40
C ALA A 469 -3.26 -23.76 -8.55
N LEU A 470 -2.36 -23.08 -9.27
CA LEU A 470 -0.94 -23.43 -9.40
C LEU A 470 -0.06 -22.72 -8.36
N GLU A 471 -0.56 -21.62 -7.78
CA GLU A 471 0.08 -20.84 -6.73
C GLU A 471 -0.28 -21.33 -5.32
N GLU A 472 -1.48 -21.90 -5.13
CA GLU A 472 -1.87 -22.70 -3.95
C GLU A 472 -1.18 -24.07 -3.86
#